data_AF-A0A0S7EKT7-F1
#
_entry.id   AF-A0A0S7EKT7-F1
#
_cell.length_a   1.000
_cell.length_b   1.000
_cell.length_c   1.000
_cell.angle_alpha   90.00
_cell.angle_beta   90.00
_cell.angle_gamma   90.00
#
_symmetry.space_group_name_H-M   'P 1'
#
loop_
_entity.id
_entity.type
_entity.pdbx_description
1 polymer ?
#
loop_
_entity_poly.entity_id
_entity_poly.type
_entity_poly.pdbx_seq_one_letter_code
_entity_poly.pdbx_strand_id
1 'polypeptide(L)'
;MVEIQCLLDKVGATELVIDLIVSTKNDRVFEQSILLGIALLKGGNTQIQNSFYNQLFKQKNSEKFFKVFYDRLRVAQQEIRSTVSVNMFDFSSRKREDDNNFCSTRFRKVKDSSIYMREEMRGQLKEASSATSKAISSYRNELDPDLEFLGQNSDAGGADEVEEEPEMSWSIAIMKPVLRYLQLLCENHNSDLQNFLRHQHNKTNYNLVCETLQFLDCICGSTTGGLGLLGLYINENNVDLVRQTLETITEYCQGPCHENQTCIAKHESNGIDIIIALIVNSINPLGENRLDLVLVLKNNASKLLLAIMESRHDSENAEKILYKMRPTELVDVMKEAFTQGYEAEEDMDNAGEQIKPRDVGHNIYILAHQLARHNKILQQSLRPSLGLDNDKDEALCYYAKHTAQIEIVRHDRSMEQIVFPVPNICEYLTEESKNRVFTTTERDDQGSKVNDFFQQFDNLYNEMRWQKKIRKNKALFWFSRHFSLWGSISFYLACVLNLTVGAFYPFG
;
A
#
# COMPACT_ATOMS: atom_id res chain seq x y z
N MET A 1 -15.64 -20.45 6.54
CA MET A 1 -14.58 -19.73 7.29
C MET A 1 -15.18 -18.98 8.47
N VAL A 2 -16.10 -18.03 8.22
CA VAL A 2 -16.80 -17.24 9.27
C VAL A 2 -17.45 -18.13 10.34
N GLU A 3 -18.15 -19.20 9.95
CA GLU A 3 -18.80 -20.12 10.90
C GLU A 3 -17.83 -20.77 11.90
N ILE A 4 -16.62 -21.12 11.46
CA ILE A 4 -15.60 -21.74 12.32
C ILE A 4 -15.07 -20.72 13.32
N GLN A 5 -14.82 -19.48 12.87
CA GLN A 5 -14.37 -18.40 13.75
C GLN A 5 -15.42 -18.15 14.84
N CYS A 6 -16.70 -18.06 14.47
CA CYS A 6 -17.80 -17.86 15.42
C CYS A 6 -17.98 -19.05 16.38
N LEU A 7 -17.72 -20.29 15.92
CA LEU A 7 -17.75 -21.46 16.81
C LEU A 7 -16.63 -21.41 17.85
N LEU A 8 -15.41 -21.06 17.43
CA LEU A 8 -14.26 -20.93 18.34
C LEU A 8 -14.47 -19.80 19.35
N ASP A 9 -15.07 -18.69 18.93
CA ASP A 9 -15.43 -17.59 19.83
C ASP A 9 -16.46 -18.01 20.87
N LYS A 10 -17.48 -18.81 20.49
CA LYS A 10 -18.44 -19.38 21.45
C LYS A 10 -17.80 -20.28 22.50
N VAL A 11 -16.66 -20.90 22.19
CA VAL A 11 -15.88 -21.75 23.11
C VAL A 11 -14.91 -20.91 23.95
N GLY A 12 -14.80 -19.59 23.72
CA GLY A 12 -13.96 -18.68 24.48
C GLY A 12 -12.57 -18.45 23.90
N ALA A 13 -12.37 -18.70 22.59
CA ALA A 13 -11.05 -18.52 21.96
C ALA A 13 -10.54 -17.05 22.02
N THR A 14 -11.45 -16.08 21.95
CA THR A 14 -11.12 -14.64 22.07
C THR A 14 -10.59 -14.30 23.48
N GLU A 15 -11.21 -14.86 24.52
CA GLU A 15 -10.79 -14.65 25.91
C GLU A 15 -9.42 -15.28 26.15
N LEU A 16 -9.22 -16.50 25.66
CA LEU A 16 -7.94 -17.20 25.72
C LEU A 16 -6.81 -16.38 25.06
N VAL A 17 -7.06 -15.81 23.88
CA VAL A 17 -6.05 -14.99 23.17
C VAL A 17 -5.66 -13.76 24.01
N ILE A 18 -6.63 -13.03 24.56
CA ILE A 18 -6.37 -11.86 25.41
C ILE A 18 -5.56 -12.27 26.66
N ASP A 19 -5.99 -13.33 27.34
CA ASP A 19 -5.35 -13.79 28.58
C ASP A 19 -3.92 -14.27 28.35
N LEU A 20 -3.67 -14.99 27.25
CA LEU A 20 -2.33 -15.43 26.87
C LEU A 20 -1.42 -14.24 26.54
N ILE A 21 -1.91 -13.25 25.79
CA ILE A 21 -1.17 -12.02 25.47
C ILE A 21 -0.76 -11.26 26.74
N VAL A 22 -1.66 -11.17 27.72
CA VAL A 22 -1.42 -10.45 28.98
C VAL A 22 -0.51 -11.22 29.94
N SER A 23 -0.62 -12.56 29.97
CA SER A 23 -0.01 -13.37 31.03
C SER A 23 1.32 -14.01 30.64
N THR A 24 1.55 -14.25 29.34
CA THR A 24 2.75 -14.95 28.89
C THR A 24 4.00 -14.07 28.95
N LYS A 25 5.11 -14.66 29.37
CA LYS A 25 6.47 -14.11 29.20
C LYS A 25 7.27 -14.82 28.12
N ASN A 26 6.73 -15.92 27.58
CA ASN A 26 7.40 -16.71 26.56
C ASN A 26 7.06 -16.14 25.18
N ASP A 27 8.10 -15.73 24.46
CA ASP A 27 8.01 -15.10 23.15
C ASP A 27 7.37 -15.99 22.08
N ARG A 28 7.60 -17.31 22.12
CA ARG A 28 6.94 -18.26 21.20
C ARG A 28 5.44 -18.36 21.47
N VAL A 29 5.05 -18.42 22.75
CA VAL A 29 3.63 -18.47 23.13
C VAL A 29 2.93 -17.16 22.75
N PHE A 30 3.60 -16.03 22.94
CA PHE A 30 3.09 -14.73 22.50
C PHE A 30 2.85 -14.70 21.00
N GLU A 31 3.83 -15.11 20.19
CA GLU A 31 3.72 -15.17 18.74
C GLU A 31 2.55 -16.05 18.27
N GLN A 32 2.44 -17.27 18.80
CA GLN A 32 1.34 -18.17 18.46
C GLN A 32 -0.03 -17.62 18.89
N SER A 33 -0.09 -16.89 20.00
CA SER A 33 -1.32 -16.22 20.45
C SER A 33 -1.75 -15.12 19.47
N ILE A 34 -0.79 -14.33 18.96
CA ILE A 34 -1.04 -13.32 17.93
C ILE A 34 -1.51 -13.98 16.63
N LEU A 35 -0.85 -15.05 16.17
CA LEU A 35 -1.24 -15.78 14.96
C LEU A 35 -2.66 -16.37 15.07
N LEU A 36 -3.03 -16.90 16.24
CA LEU A 36 -4.39 -17.36 16.51
C LEU A 36 -5.39 -16.19 16.44
N GLY A 37 -5.06 -15.04 17.02
CA GLY A 37 -5.87 -13.82 16.90
C GLY A 37 -6.07 -13.37 15.45
N ILE A 38 -5.02 -13.38 14.64
CA ILE A 38 -5.08 -13.10 13.20
C ILE A 38 -6.02 -14.08 12.48
N ALA A 39 -5.93 -15.37 12.79
CA ALA A 39 -6.79 -16.39 12.18
C ALA A 39 -8.28 -16.19 12.54
N LEU A 40 -8.56 -15.80 13.79
CA LEU A 40 -9.92 -15.49 14.26
C LEU A 40 -10.50 -14.25 13.57
N LEU A 41 -9.68 -13.23 13.33
CA LEU A 41 -10.11 -11.96 12.72
C LEU A 41 -10.02 -11.93 11.19
N LYS A 42 -9.47 -12.96 10.56
CA LYS A 42 -9.24 -13.01 9.11
C LYS A 42 -10.54 -12.71 8.33
N GLY A 43 -10.48 -11.68 7.48
CA GLY A 43 -11.61 -11.21 6.66
C GLY A 43 -12.55 -10.24 7.37
N GLY A 44 -12.08 -9.58 8.44
CA GLY A 44 -12.84 -8.56 9.17
C GLY A 44 -14.12 -9.07 9.81
N ASN A 45 -14.08 -10.22 10.50
CA ASN A 45 -15.28 -10.79 11.12
C ASN A 45 -15.78 -9.91 12.27
N THR A 46 -16.88 -9.16 12.02
CA THR A 46 -17.44 -8.18 12.96
C THR A 46 -17.93 -8.80 14.27
N GLN A 47 -18.37 -10.07 14.27
CA GLN A 47 -18.75 -10.74 15.51
C GLN A 47 -17.55 -10.94 16.43
N ILE A 48 -16.42 -11.37 15.86
CA ILE A 48 -15.17 -11.60 16.59
C ILE A 48 -14.60 -10.27 17.09
N GLN A 49 -14.58 -9.23 16.25
CA GLN A 49 -14.18 -7.88 16.64
C GLN A 49 -15.01 -7.38 17.84
N ASN A 50 -16.33 -7.57 17.80
CA ASN A 50 -17.21 -7.21 18.92
C ASN A 50 -16.92 -8.05 20.18
N SER A 51 -16.57 -9.33 20.05
CA SER A 51 -16.18 -10.16 21.19
C SER A 51 -14.88 -9.66 21.83
N PHE A 52 -13.85 -9.33 21.02
CA PHE A 52 -12.61 -8.70 21.52
C PHE A 52 -12.90 -7.37 22.21
N TYR A 53 -13.69 -6.49 21.60
CA TYR A 53 -14.07 -5.20 22.20
C TYR A 53 -14.78 -5.39 23.53
N ASN A 54 -15.79 -6.27 23.59
CA ASN A 54 -16.55 -6.54 24.81
C ASN A 54 -15.69 -7.12 25.93
N GLN A 55 -14.77 -8.04 25.62
CA GLN A 55 -13.87 -8.63 26.62
C GLN A 55 -12.89 -7.59 27.15
N LEU A 56 -12.27 -6.80 26.28
CA LEU A 56 -11.38 -5.73 26.72
C LEU A 56 -12.12 -4.63 27.48
N PHE A 57 -13.35 -4.29 27.10
CA PHE A 57 -14.13 -3.28 27.81
C PHE A 57 -14.60 -3.75 29.20
N LYS A 58 -15.00 -5.03 29.32
CA LYS A 58 -15.54 -5.59 30.58
C LYS A 58 -14.45 -5.99 31.58
N GLN A 59 -13.26 -6.36 31.12
CA GLN A 59 -12.20 -6.89 31.99
C GLN A 59 -11.28 -5.79 32.54
N LYS A 60 -10.79 -6.00 33.79
CA LYS A 60 -9.74 -5.17 34.42
C LYS A 60 -8.37 -5.30 33.76
N ASN A 61 -8.22 -6.20 32.78
CA ASN A 61 -6.94 -6.52 32.14
C ASN A 61 -6.66 -5.67 30.89
N SER A 62 -7.58 -4.80 30.45
CA SER A 62 -7.39 -3.96 29.26
C SER A 62 -6.14 -3.10 29.34
N GLU A 63 -5.89 -2.44 30.47
CA GLU A 63 -4.67 -1.62 30.67
C GLU A 63 -3.39 -2.45 30.45
N LYS A 64 -3.34 -3.69 30.96
CA LYS A 64 -2.19 -4.58 30.76
C LYS A 64 -2.07 -5.03 29.31
N PHE A 65 -3.19 -5.35 28.66
CA PHE A 65 -3.22 -5.77 27.27
C PHE A 65 -2.58 -4.71 26.36
N PHE A 66 -3.03 -3.46 26.47
CA PHE A 66 -2.46 -2.37 25.66
C PHE A 66 -1.02 -2.06 26.04
N LYS A 67 -0.68 -2.14 27.32
CA LYS A 67 0.70 -1.98 27.79
C LYS A 67 1.67 -2.98 27.14
N VAL A 68 1.28 -4.24 26.96
CA VAL A 68 2.14 -5.25 26.33
C VAL A 68 2.51 -4.85 24.90
N PHE A 69 1.54 -4.39 24.10
CA PHE A 69 1.81 -3.92 22.74
C PHE A 69 2.65 -2.64 22.72
N TYR A 70 2.34 -1.69 23.62
CA TYR A 70 3.07 -0.46 23.77
C TYR A 70 4.55 -0.71 24.10
N ASP A 71 4.82 -1.54 25.10
CA ASP A 71 6.18 -1.86 25.56
C ASP A 71 6.95 -2.60 24.45
N ARG A 72 6.33 -3.57 23.75
CA ARG A 72 6.97 -4.29 22.64
C ARG A 72 7.29 -3.40 21.44
N LEU A 73 6.39 -2.47 21.06
CA LEU A 73 6.66 -1.48 20.02
C LEU A 73 7.88 -0.62 20.40
N ARG A 74 7.96 -0.16 21.64
CA ARG A 74 9.09 0.64 22.11
C ARG A 74 10.42 -0.11 22.15
N VAL A 75 10.41 -1.39 22.55
CA VAL A 75 11.61 -2.24 22.49
C VAL A 75 12.08 -2.37 21.05
N ALA A 76 11.17 -2.64 20.10
CA ALA A 76 11.52 -2.74 18.69
C ALA A 76 12.05 -1.40 18.12
N GLN A 77 11.43 -0.27 18.46
CA GLN A 77 11.93 1.07 18.09
C GLN A 77 13.34 1.33 18.62
N GLN A 78 13.60 1.01 19.89
CA GLN A 78 14.91 1.21 20.52
C GLN A 78 15.98 0.33 19.87
N GLU A 79 15.63 -0.91 19.56
CA GLU A 79 16.52 -1.85 18.89
C GLU A 79 16.88 -1.38 17.48
N ILE A 80 15.89 -0.97 16.67
CA ILE A 80 16.12 -0.39 15.34
C ILE A 80 17.08 0.79 15.42
N ARG A 81 16.85 1.73 16.34
CA ARG A 81 17.73 2.90 16.52
C ARG A 81 19.15 2.50 16.90
N SER A 82 19.31 1.46 17.72
CA SER A 82 20.62 0.96 18.11
C SER A 82 21.37 0.32 16.95
N THR A 83 20.72 -0.55 16.17
CA THR A 83 21.34 -1.24 15.01
C THR A 83 21.67 -0.26 13.89
N VAL A 84 20.77 0.68 13.60
CA VAL A 84 20.98 1.73 12.59
C VAL A 84 22.19 2.60 12.92
N SER A 85 22.39 2.96 14.20
CA SER A 85 23.54 3.77 14.62
C SER A 85 24.88 3.06 14.39
N VAL A 86 24.90 1.73 14.48
CA VAL A 86 26.09 0.90 14.25
C VAL A 86 26.36 0.79 12.75
N ASN A 87 25.35 0.50 11.93
CA ASN A 87 25.50 0.38 10.48
C ASN A 87 25.93 1.71 9.82
N MET A 88 25.47 2.86 10.33
CA MET A 88 25.89 4.18 9.84
C MET A 88 27.37 4.49 10.14
N PHE A 89 27.91 3.98 11.24
CA PHE A 89 29.34 4.08 11.56
C PHE A 89 30.18 3.23 10.59
N ASP A 90 29.71 2.03 10.27
CA ASP A 90 30.37 1.15 9.30
C ASP A 90 30.30 1.71 7.87
N PHE A 91 29.17 2.28 7.46
CA PHE A 91 29.06 2.96 6.16
C PHE A 91 29.95 4.21 6.07
N SER A 92 30.01 5.02 7.14
CA SER A 92 30.88 6.20 7.20
C SER A 92 32.37 5.85 7.21
N SER A 93 32.74 4.68 7.75
CA SER A 93 34.12 4.19 7.74
C SER A 93 34.51 3.58 6.39
N ARG A 94 33.62 2.81 5.74
CA ARG A 94 33.79 2.36 4.34
C ARG A 94 33.95 3.54 3.37
N LYS A 95 33.11 4.59 3.51
CA LYS A 95 33.23 5.81 2.67
C LYS A 95 34.56 6.57 2.89
N ARG A 96 35.10 6.58 4.12
CA ARG A 96 36.44 7.15 4.39
C ARG A 96 37.59 6.32 3.81
N GLU A 97 37.41 5.00 3.67
CA GLU A 97 38.39 4.13 3.02
C GLU A 97 38.38 4.34 1.49
N ASP A 98 37.20 4.51 0.88
CA ASP A 98 37.07 4.81 -0.55
C ASP A 98 37.60 6.21 -0.91
N ASP A 99 37.34 7.24 -0.08
CA ASP A 99 37.89 8.59 -0.28
C ASP A 99 39.42 8.64 -0.08
N ASN A 100 39.98 7.75 0.76
CA ASN A 100 41.43 7.61 0.93
C ASN A 100 42.14 6.95 -0.26
N ASN A 101 41.40 6.25 -1.13
CA ASN A 101 41.95 5.63 -2.34
C ASN A 101 42.08 6.62 -3.52
N PHE A 102 41.59 7.86 -3.41
CA PHE A 102 41.69 8.88 -4.47
C PHE A 102 42.65 10.04 -4.20
N CYS A 103 43.43 10.02 -3.11
CA CYS A 103 44.50 11.00 -2.93
C CYS A 103 45.71 10.41 -2.19
N SER A 104 46.66 9.85 -2.92
CA SER A 104 48.06 9.76 -2.47
C SER A 104 49.05 9.54 -3.60
N THR A 105 49.57 10.64 -4.15
CA THR A 105 50.96 10.67 -4.62
C THR A 105 51.74 11.64 -3.73
N ARG A 106 52.73 11.05 -3.02
CA ARG A 106 53.83 11.68 -2.24
C ARG A 106 53.44 12.22 -0.86
N PHE A 107 53.79 11.49 0.20
CA PHE A 107 55.05 11.63 0.97
C PHE A 107 55.22 10.46 1.95
N ARG A 108 56.37 9.79 1.89
CA ARG A 108 56.81 8.75 2.86
C ARG A 108 57.19 9.39 4.21
N LYS A 109 56.72 8.82 5.34
CA LYS A 109 57.59 8.20 6.37
C LYS A 109 56.81 7.72 7.63
N VAL A 110 56.99 6.43 7.91
CA VAL A 110 57.07 5.76 9.24
C VAL A 110 55.81 5.73 10.11
N LYS A 111 55.04 4.63 10.07
CA LYS A 111 54.46 3.93 11.25
C LYS A 111 53.78 2.57 10.89
N ASP A 112 54.52 1.59 10.39
CA ASP A 112 53.93 0.30 9.96
C ASP A 112 53.81 -0.79 11.04
N SER A 113 54.24 -0.57 12.29
CA SER A 113 54.23 -1.65 13.31
C SER A 113 52.93 -1.79 14.11
N SER A 114 52.01 -0.81 14.09
CA SER A 114 50.75 -0.89 14.87
C SER A 114 49.53 -1.35 14.06
N ILE A 115 49.63 -1.38 12.73
CA ILE A 115 48.51 -1.75 11.84
C ILE A 115 48.45 -3.29 11.69
N TYR A 116 49.61 -3.93 11.50
CA TYR A 116 49.69 -5.39 11.39
C TYR A 116 49.18 -6.12 12.65
N MET A 117 49.49 -5.63 13.87
CA MET A 117 48.96 -6.26 15.10
C MET A 117 47.45 -6.11 15.28
N ARG A 118 46.81 -5.09 14.70
CA ARG A 118 45.36 -4.88 14.79
C ARG A 118 44.60 -5.76 13.79
N GLU A 119 45.16 -5.95 12.62
CA GLU A 119 44.58 -6.77 11.55
C GLU A 119 44.67 -8.27 11.88
N GLU A 120 45.77 -8.69 12.50
CA GLU A 120 45.94 -10.05 13.03
C GLU A 120 44.99 -10.33 14.20
N MET A 121 44.77 -9.37 15.13
CA MET A 121 43.76 -9.51 16.18
C MET A 121 42.32 -9.53 15.63
N ARG A 122 42.03 -8.80 14.55
CA ARG A 122 40.71 -8.80 13.88
C ARG A 122 40.44 -10.13 13.17
N GLY A 123 41.47 -10.70 12.53
CA GLY A 123 41.42 -12.05 11.96
C GLY A 123 41.16 -13.11 13.03
N GLN A 124 41.89 -13.06 14.14
CA GLN A 124 41.70 -13.97 15.27
C GLN A 124 40.33 -13.84 15.93
N LEU A 125 39.77 -12.63 16.03
CA LEU A 125 38.43 -12.40 16.56
C LEU A 125 37.33 -12.93 15.62
N LYS A 126 37.53 -12.81 14.31
CA LYS A 126 36.62 -13.34 13.28
C LYS A 126 36.66 -14.88 13.26
N GLU A 127 37.84 -15.46 13.41
CA GLU A 127 38.02 -16.91 13.52
C GLU A 127 37.38 -17.45 14.81
N ALA A 128 37.58 -16.76 15.94
CA ALA A 128 36.94 -17.09 17.22
C ALA A 128 35.41 -16.93 17.18
N SER A 129 34.89 -15.90 16.50
CA SER A 129 33.46 -15.71 16.25
C SER A 129 32.88 -16.85 15.41
N SER A 130 33.57 -17.28 14.35
CA SER A 130 33.14 -18.40 13.51
C SER A 130 33.18 -19.73 14.26
N ALA A 131 34.21 -19.94 15.09
CA ALA A 131 34.35 -21.14 15.92
C ALA A 131 33.25 -21.19 16.99
N THR A 132 32.92 -20.05 17.59
CA THR A 132 31.82 -19.92 18.57
C THR A 132 30.47 -20.17 17.90
N SER A 133 30.25 -19.63 16.70
CA SER A 133 29.02 -19.83 15.92
C SER A 133 28.85 -21.29 15.49
N LYS A 134 29.93 -21.97 15.06
CA LYS A 134 29.94 -23.40 14.75
C LYS A 134 29.72 -24.29 15.98
N ALA A 135 30.24 -23.89 17.14
CA ALA A 135 30.00 -24.60 18.40
C ALA A 135 28.54 -24.44 18.85
N ILE A 136 27.95 -23.25 18.69
CA ILE A 136 26.53 -22.99 19.01
C ILE A 136 25.60 -23.75 18.06
N SER A 137 25.93 -23.84 16.77
CA SER A 137 25.15 -24.61 15.81
C SER A 137 25.25 -26.11 16.06
N SER A 138 26.45 -26.64 16.36
CA SER A 138 26.61 -28.04 16.79
C SER A 138 25.82 -28.35 18.06
N TYR A 139 25.86 -27.46 19.06
CA TYR A 139 25.13 -27.64 20.31
C TYR A 139 23.60 -27.54 20.11
N ARG A 140 23.14 -26.72 19.17
CA ARG A 140 21.72 -26.69 18.76
C ARG A 140 21.29 -27.97 18.04
N ASN A 141 22.16 -28.54 17.21
CA ASN A 141 21.89 -29.80 16.51
C ASN A 141 21.90 -31.01 17.45
N GLU A 142 22.67 -30.99 18.54
CA GLU A 142 22.66 -32.04 19.57
C GLU A 142 21.38 -32.05 20.45
N LEU A 143 20.60 -30.97 20.45
CA LEU A 143 19.40 -30.84 21.29
C LEU A 143 18.09 -31.33 20.63
N ASP A 144 18.10 -31.67 19.33
CA ASP A 144 16.90 -32.17 18.63
C ASP A 144 17.27 -33.07 17.42
N PRO A 145 17.39 -34.40 17.60
CA PRO A 145 17.85 -35.33 16.55
C PRO A 145 16.86 -35.59 15.40
N ASP A 146 15.62 -35.10 15.47
CA ASP A 146 14.52 -35.56 14.61
C ASP A 146 14.16 -34.63 13.42
N LEU A 147 15.04 -33.68 13.07
CA LEU A 147 14.79 -32.75 11.96
C LEU A 147 15.86 -32.81 10.83
N GLU A 148 16.35 -34.00 10.47
CA GLU A 148 17.16 -34.21 9.27
C GLU A 148 16.54 -35.25 8.34
N PHE A 149 15.53 -34.85 7.56
CA PHE A 149 15.22 -35.51 6.29
C PHE A 149 14.75 -34.49 5.27
N LEU A 150 15.73 -33.88 4.58
CA LEU A 150 15.76 -33.58 3.14
C LEU A 150 16.78 -32.45 2.90
N GLY A 151 17.94 -32.78 2.29
CA GLY A 151 18.77 -31.75 1.66
C GLY A 151 20.29 -31.89 1.71
N GLN A 152 20.87 -33.09 1.77
CA GLN A 152 22.28 -33.27 1.40
C GLN A 152 22.39 -34.00 0.07
N ASN A 153 22.78 -33.27 -0.98
CA ASN A 153 23.77 -33.69 -1.98
C ASN A 153 23.89 -32.65 -3.09
N SER A 154 24.89 -31.77 -2.98
CA SER A 154 25.72 -31.36 -4.12
C SER A 154 26.93 -30.59 -3.60
N ASP A 155 28.08 -31.26 -3.62
CA ASP A 155 29.39 -30.68 -3.39
C ASP A 155 29.96 -30.13 -4.70
N ALA A 156 30.84 -29.12 -4.58
CA ALA A 156 31.69 -28.48 -5.59
C ALA A 156 31.17 -27.24 -6.36
N GLY A 157 31.79 -26.07 -6.05
CA GLY A 157 32.18 -25.10 -7.08
C GLY A 157 32.01 -23.61 -6.75
N GLY A 158 33.07 -22.98 -6.23
CA GLY A 158 33.56 -21.62 -6.55
C GLY A 158 32.61 -20.40 -6.62
N ALA A 159 32.97 -19.38 -5.83
CA ALA A 159 32.71 -17.94 -6.04
C ALA A 159 31.25 -17.45 -5.99
N ASP A 160 30.80 -17.11 -4.79
CA ASP A 160 30.62 -15.71 -4.36
C ASP A 160 30.19 -15.80 -2.88
N GLU A 161 30.99 -15.25 -1.96
CA GLU A 161 30.49 -14.98 -0.62
C GLU A 161 29.47 -13.84 -0.76
N VAL A 162 28.22 -14.19 -1.07
CA VAL A 162 27.09 -13.31 -0.81
C VAL A 162 27.15 -13.06 0.69
N GLU A 163 27.53 -11.85 1.11
CA GLU A 163 27.40 -11.41 2.50
C GLU A 163 25.93 -11.68 2.88
N GLU A 164 25.66 -12.74 3.63
CA GLU A 164 24.33 -12.99 4.19
C GLU A 164 23.97 -11.77 5.04
N GLU A 165 23.07 -10.91 4.53
CA GLU A 165 22.59 -9.77 5.30
C GLU A 165 22.00 -10.29 6.61
N PRO A 166 22.37 -9.68 7.76
CA PRO A 166 21.96 -10.19 9.06
C PRO A 166 20.43 -10.22 9.17
N GLU A 167 19.87 -11.39 9.46
CA GLU A 167 18.44 -11.56 9.72
C GLU A 167 17.96 -10.56 10.78
N MET A 168 16.79 -9.96 10.56
CA MET A 168 16.20 -9.02 11.52
C MET A 168 16.02 -9.69 12.89
N SER A 169 16.42 -8.98 13.95
CA SER A 169 16.21 -9.45 15.32
C SER A 169 14.75 -9.78 15.59
N TRP A 170 14.52 -10.75 16.48
CA TRP A 170 13.20 -11.24 16.81
C TRP A 170 12.24 -10.13 17.28
N SER A 171 12.72 -9.14 18.05
CA SER A 171 11.87 -8.03 18.52
C SER A 171 11.34 -7.16 17.37
N ILE A 172 12.05 -7.12 16.25
CA ILE A 172 11.64 -6.41 15.02
C ILE A 172 10.74 -7.32 14.19
N ALA A 173 11.12 -8.58 13.99
CA ALA A 173 10.37 -9.54 13.18
C ALA A 173 8.95 -9.78 13.72
N ILE A 174 8.78 -9.88 15.05
CA ILE A 174 7.48 -10.08 15.70
C ILE A 174 6.51 -8.91 15.50
N MET A 175 6.99 -7.71 15.13
CA MET A 175 6.11 -6.57 14.86
C MET A 175 5.23 -6.78 13.63
N LYS A 176 5.67 -7.57 12.62
CA LYS A 176 4.85 -7.83 11.42
C LYS A 176 3.50 -8.49 11.77
N PRO A 177 3.44 -9.64 12.47
CA PRO A 177 2.17 -10.23 12.87
C PRO A 177 1.44 -9.38 13.92
N VAL A 178 2.14 -8.69 14.83
CA VAL A 178 1.49 -7.79 15.81
C VAL A 178 0.72 -6.68 15.11
N LEU A 179 1.33 -6.00 14.14
CA LEU A 179 0.70 -4.94 13.36
C LEU A 179 -0.44 -5.51 12.52
N ARG A 180 -0.29 -6.69 11.92
CA ARG A 180 -1.39 -7.36 11.21
C ARG A 180 -2.58 -7.68 12.11
N TYR A 181 -2.33 -8.12 13.35
CA TYR A 181 -3.40 -8.35 14.33
C TYR A 181 -4.13 -7.06 14.68
N LEU A 182 -3.40 -5.97 14.95
CA LEU A 182 -3.99 -4.66 15.24
C LEU A 182 -4.76 -4.08 14.04
N GLN A 183 -4.25 -4.27 12.82
CA GLN A 183 -4.93 -3.91 11.59
C GLN A 183 -6.29 -4.62 11.48
N LEU A 184 -6.31 -5.94 11.69
CA LEU A 184 -7.51 -6.78 11.58
C LEU A 184 -8.60 -6.43 12.61
N LEU A 185 -8.23 -5.88 13.77
CA LEU A 185 -9.19 -5.34 14.74
C LEU A 185 -9.95 -4.13 14.18
N CYS A 186 -9.32 -3.35 13.29
CA CYS A 186 -9.89 -2.12 12.72
C CYS A 186 -10.51 -2.31 11.32
N GLU A 187 -10.28 -3.44 10.64
CA GLU A 187 -10.89 -3.74 9.33
C GLU A 187 -12.42 -3.52 9.37
N ASN A 188 -12.99 -3.10 8.24
CA ASN A 188 -14.40 -2.71 8.08
C ASN A 188 -14.81 -1.44 8.83
N HIS A 189 -13.87 -0.50 9.04
CA HIS A 189 -14.12 0.81 9.63
C HIS A 189 -14.72 0.72 11.05
N ASN A 190 -14.16 -0.15 11.88
CA ASN A 190 -14.65 -0.37 13.24
C ASN A 190 -14.26 0.83 14.14
N SER A 191 -15.11 1.85 14.18
CA SER A 191 -14.87 3.11 14.89
C SER A 191 -14.62 2.91 16.40
N ASP A 192 -15.27 1.92 17.01
CA ASP A 192 -15.12 1.64 18.44
C ASP A 192 -13.72 1.14 18.75
N LEU A 193 -13.24 0.14 18.00
CA LEU A 193 -11.87 -0.39 18.17
C LEU A 193 -10.82 0.63 17.71
N GLN A 194 -11.04 1.34 16.61
CA GLN A 194 -10.14 2.41 16.15
C GLN A 194 -9.91 3.48 17.23
N ASN A 195 -10.99 3.96 17.86
CA ASN A 195 -10.88 4.93 18.95
C ASN A 195 -10.28 4.30 20.21
N PHE A 196 -10.60 3.05 20.50
CA PHE A 196 -10.08 2.33 21.66
C PHE A 196 -8.57 2.05 21.56
N LEU A 197 -8.00 1.89 20.36
CA LEU A 197 -6.54 1.81 20.16
C LEU A 197 -5.83 3.15 20.45
N ARG A 198 -6.51 4.28 20.27
CA ARG A 198 -5.99 5.62 20.58
C ARG A 198 -6.18 5.97 22.05
N HIS A 199 -7.36 5.71 22.60
CA HIS A 199 -7.75 6.16 23.94
C HIS A 199 -8.69 5.14 24.62
N GLN A 200 -8.20 4.52 25.70
CA GLN A 200 -8.89 3.41 26.36
C GLN A 200 -9.82 3.84 27.52
N HIS A 201 -9.79 5.11 27.91
CA HIS A 201 -10.50 5.62 29.10
C HIS A 201 -10.10 4.93 30.42
N ASN A 202 -8.90 4.35 30.46
CA ASN A 202 -8.30 3.80 31.68
C ASN A 202 -7.52 4.88 32.45
N LYS A 203 -7.00 4.52 33.64
CA LYS A 203 -6.13 5.41 34.43
C LYS A 203 -4.89 5.84 33.64
N THR A 204 -4.29 4.91 32.91
CA THR A 204 -3.26 5.20 31.91
C THR A 204 -3.81 4.84 30.53
N ASN A 205 -3.51 5.70 29.54
CA ASN A 205 -3.88 5.47 28.16
C ASN A 205 -2.62 5.21 27.34
N TYR A 206 -2.66 4.18 26.50
CA TYR A 206 -1.58 3.78 25.62
C TYR A 206 -2.02 4.04 24.19
N ASN A 207 -1.52 5.12 23.60
CA ASN A 207 -1.88 5.51 22.24
C ASN A 207 -1.09 4.71 21.21
N LEU A 208 -1.62 3.54 20.81
CA LEU A 208 -0.95 2.65 19.87
C LEU A 208 -0.89 3.23 18.44
N VAL A 209 -1.81 4.13 18.08
CA VAL A 209 -1.81 4.81 16.78
C VAL A 209 -0.55 5.66 16.61
N CYS A 210 -0.33 6.57 17.57
CA CYS A 210 0.79 7.49 17.54
C CYS A 210 2.15 6.71 17.79
N GLU A 211 2.17 5.60 18.55
CA GLU A 211 3.36 4.73 18.66
C GLU A 211 3.68 3.92 17.39
N THR A 212 2.65 3.47 16.65
CA THR A 212 2.86 2.80 15.35
C THR A 212 3.43 3.77 14.33
N LEU A 213 3.02 5.05 14.37
CA LEU A 213 3.60 6.12 13.55
C LEU A 213 5.09 6.36 13.90
N GLN A 214 5.44 6.38 15.19
CA GLN A 214 6.84 6.47 15.62
C GLN A 214 7.66 5.24 15.20
N PHE A 215 7.05 4.05 15.18
CA PHE A 215 7.71 2.86 14.67
C PHE A 215 8.04 2.98 13.17
N LEU A 216 7.10 3.48 12.36
CA LEU A 216 7.35 3.80 10.94
C LEU A 216 8.50 4.82 10.77
N ASP A 217 8.50 5.86 11.60
CA ASP A 217 9.54 6.88 11.61
C ASP A 217 10.94 6.30 11.92
N CYS A 218 11.00 5.35 12.84
CA CYS A 218 12.25 4.66 13.22
C CYS A 218 12.76 3.73 12.11
N ILE A 219 11.90 2.89 11.54
CA ILE A 219 12.31 1.93 10.50
C ILE A 219 12.73 2.63 9.19
N CYS A 220 12.20 3.82 8.92
CA CYS A 220 12.57 4.64 7.77
C CYS A 220 13.72 5.64 8.05
N GLY A 221 14.26 5.69 9.28
CA GLY A 221 15.51 6.39 9.58
C GLY A 221 15.45 7.92 9.66
N SER A 222 14.30 8.53 9.99
CA SER A 222 14.17 10.01 10.02
C SER A 222 15.14 10.71 10.99
N THR A 223 15.53 10.01 12.07
CA THR A 223 16.37 10.55 13.15
C THR A 223 17.82 10.82 12.74
N THR A 224 18.24 10.41 11.53
CA THR A 224 19.62 10.62 11.04
C THR A 224 19.78 11.81 10.09
N GLY A 225 18.79 12.68 9.98
CA GLY A 225 18.96 14.02 9.39
C GLY A 225 18.86 14.13 7.87
N GLY A 226 18.34 13.12 7.16
CA GLY A 226 18.10 13.22 5.72
C GLY A 226 16.99 12.28 5.21
N LEU A 227 15.80 12.82 4.94
CA LEU A 227 14.68 12.11 4.29
C LEU A 227 15.04 11.58 2.88
N GLY A 228 16.13 12.06 2.27
CA GLY A 228 16.65 11.57 0.99
C GLY A 228 17.50 10.28 1.08
N LEU A 229 17.60 9.67 2.25
CA LEU A 229 18.40 8.45 2.48
C LEU A 229 17.52 7.20 2.75
N LEU A 230 16.23 7.24 2.40
CA LEU A 230 15.30 6.12 2.64
C LEU A 230 15.82 4.79 2.09
N GLY A 231 16.48 4.81 0.93
CA GLY A 231 17.02 3.61 0.31
C GLY A 231 18.21 2.96 1.04
N LEU A 232 18.83 3.64 2.02
CA LEU A 232 19.80 3.02 2.93
C LEU A 232 19.14 2.26 4.08
N TYR A 233 17.88 2.58 4.38
CA TYR A 233 17.14 2.00 5.48
C TYR A 233 16.15 0.95 5.03
N ILE A 234 15.58 1.10 3.84
CA ILE A 234 14.58 0.19 3.29
C ILE A 234 15.29 -0.77 2.32
N ASN A 235 15.22 -2.06 2.63
CA ASN A 235 15.81 -3.13 1.84
C ASN A 235 14.80 -4.28 1.66
N GLU A 236 15.21 -5.33 0.94
CA GLU A 236 14.34 -6.49 0.68
C GLU A 236 13.90 -7.21 1.96
N ASN A 237 14.71 -7.13 3.02
CA ASN A 237 14.45 -7.80 4.28
C ASN A 237 13.35 -7.09 5.11
N ASN A 238 13.25 -5.77 5.06
CA ASN A 238 12.34 -5.01 5.92
C ASN A 238 11.18 -4.30 5.20
N VAL A 239 11.20 -4.20 3.88
CA VAL A 239 10.16 -3.53 3.07
C VAL A 239 8.75 -4.05 3.36
N ASP A 240 8.65 -5.35 3.64
CA ASP A 240 7.40 -6.03 3.96
C ASP A 240 6.81 -5.61 5.32
N LEU A 241 7.68 -5.26 6.27
CA LEU A 241 7.30 -4.72 7.58
C LEU A 241 6.89 -3.25 7.46
N VAL A 242 7.59 -2.46 6.63
CA VAL A 242 7.19 -1.07 6.32
C VAL A 242 5.81 -1.05 5.66
N ARG A 243 5.59 -1.92 4.66
CA ARG A 243 4.29 -2.10 4.01
C ARG A 243 3.19 -2.43 5.02
N GLN A 244 3.40 -3.44 5.87
CA GLN A 244 2.45 -3.82 6.91
C GLN A 244 2.15 -2.67 7.89
N THR A 245 3.15 -1.85 8.21
CA THR A 245 2.97 -0.67 9.06
C THR A 245 2.07 0.38 8.40
N LEU A 246 2.30 0.69 7.12
CA LEU A 246 1.46 1.62 6.34
C LEU A 246 0.00 1.14 6.25
N GLU A 247 -0.23 -0.14 5.96
CA GLU A 247 -1.56 -0.75 5.91
C GLU A 247 -2.27 -0.67 7.26
N THR A 248 -1.54 -0.93 8.34
CA THR A 248 -2.08 -0.85 9.71
C THR A 248 -2.49 0.57 10.09
N ILE A 249 -1.65 1.57 9.80
CA ILE A 249 -1.98 2.97 10.06
C ILE A 249 -3.17 3.42 9.20
N THR A 250 -3.26 2.91 7.97
CA THR A 250 -4.41 3.21 7.09
C THR A 250 -5.70 2.71 7.73
N GLU A 251 -5.77 1.47 8.20
CA GLU A 251 -6.97 0.94 8.87
C GLU A 251 -7.29 1.64 10.21
N TYR A 252 -6.31 2.25 10.88
CA TYR A 252 -6.58 3.05 12.08
C TYR A 252 -7.40 4.31 11.77
N CYS A 253 -7.29 4.88 10.57
CA CYS A 253 -7.95 6.15 10.23
C CYS A 253 -8.96 6.07 9.07
N GLN A 254 -9.02 4.94 8.35
CA GLN A 254 -9.94 4.71 7.24
C GLN A 254 -11.37 4.46 7.73
N GLY A 255 -12.34 5.03 6.99
CA GLY A 255 -13.72 5.19 7.47
C GLY A 255 -13.76 6.29 8.53
N PRO A 256 -14.73 7.21 8.50
CA PRO A 256 -14.56 8.52 9.12
C PRO A 256 -14.20 8.42 10.60
N CYS A 257 -12.90 8.56 10.90
CA CYS A 257 -12.33 8.53 12.23
C CYS A 257 -11.46 9.78 12.40
N HIS A 258 -12.15 10.92 12.50
CA HIS A 258 -11.53 12.24 12.44
C HIS A 258 -10.45 12.42 13.49
N GLU A 259 -10.61 11.83 14.67
CA GLU A 259 -9.68 11.96 15.77
C GLU A 259 -8.38 11.16 15.55
N ASN A 260 -8.44 9.98 14.92
CA ASN A 260 -7.22 9.25 14.53
C ASN A 260 -6.49 9.95 13.39
N GLN A 261 -7.23 10.43 12.40
CA GLN A 261 -6.69 11.26 11.32
C GLN A 261 -5.95 12.48 11.88
N THR A 262 -6.52 13.17 12.89
CA THR A 262 -5.87 14.31 13.55
C THR A 262 -4.69 13.91 14.44
N CYS A 263 -4.71 12.80 15.20
CA CYS A 263 -3.52 12.31 15.95
C CYS A 263 -2.37 12.11 14.98
N ILE A 264 -2.59 11.42 13.86
CA ILE A 264 -1.54 11.16 12.86
C ILE A 264 -1.04 12.48 12.24
N ALA A 265 -1.95 13.36 11.83
CA ALA A 265 -1.57 14.58 11.11
C ALA A 265 -0.85 15.64 11.95
N LYS A 266 -1.16 15.69 13.25
CA LYS A 266 -0.60 16.68 14.18
C LYS A 266 0.46 16.11 15.11
N HIS A 267 0.80 14.82 15.01
CA HIS A 267 1.79 14.21 15.88
C HIS A 267 3.15 14.92 15.75
N GLU A 268 3.88 15.02 16.85
CA GLU A 268 5.19 15.69 16.91
C GLU A 268 6.29 14.95 16.14
N SER A 269 6.09 13.65 15.84
CA SER A 269 7.01 12.88 14.99
C SER A 269 7.01 13.40 13.55
N ASN A 270 8.10 13.14 12.84
CA ASN A 270 8.20 13.36 11.40
C ASN A 270 7.44 12.31 10.56
N GLY A 271 6.47 11.59 11.15
CA GLY A 271 5.75 10.49 10.50
C GLY A 271 5.08 10.88 9.18
N ILE A 272 4.45 12.07 9.09
CA ILE A 272 3.93 12.57 7.81
C ILE A 272 5.06 12.84 6.80
N ASP A 273 6.18 13.40 7.24
CA ASP A 273 7.32 13.67 6.34
C ASP A 273 7.86 12.36 5.75
N ILE A 274 7.89 11.29 6.54
CA ILE A 274 8.27 9.96 6.09
C ILE A 274 7.29 9.41 5.04
N ILE A 275 5.98 9.53 5.29
CA ILE A 275 4.96 9.08 4.33
C ILE A 275 5.07 9.85 3.01
N ILE A 276 5.30 11.18 3.07
CA ILE A 276 5.52 12.01 1.88
C ILE A 276 6.82 11.61 1.17
N ALA A 277 7.91 11.39 1.92
CA ALA A 277 9.20 11.01 1.37
C ALA A 277 9.15 9.64 0.69
N LEU A 278 8.37 8.67 1.22
CA LEU A 278 8.14 7.38 0.57
C LEU A 278 7.50 7.52 -0.81
N ILE A 279 6.64 8.52 -1.01
CA ILE A 279 6.00 8.81 -2.31
C ILE A 279 6.99 9.51 -3.24
N VAL A 280 7.61 10.58 -2.73
CA VAL A 280 8.36 11.53 -3.57
C VAL A 280 9.77 11.06 -3.89
N ASN A 281 10.49 10.48 -2.93
CA ASN A 281 11.89 10.16 -3.12
C ASN A 281 12.06 8.82 -3.87
N SER A 282 13.19 8.68 -4.56
CA SER A 282 13.66 7.38 -5.05
C SER A 282 14.17 6.55 -3.87
N ILE A 283 13.91 5.25 -3.90
CA ILE A 283 14.33 4.31 -2.85
C ILE A 283 15.44 3.43 -3.44
N ASN A 284 16.64 3.98 -3.62
CA ASN A 284 17.77 3.26 -4.23
C ASN A 284 18.70 2.68 -3.14
N PRO A 285 19.21 1.45 -3.32
CA PRO A 285 19.23 0.66 -4.56
C PRO A 285 17.98 -0.22 -4.82
N LEU A 286 17.05 -0.31 -3.87
CA LEU A 286 15.87 -1.19 -3.99
C LEU A 286 15.05 -0.96 -5.27
N GLY A 287 14.92 0.29 -5.71
CA GLY A 287 14.19 0.66 -6.92
C GLY A 287 14.81 0.16 -8.22
N GLU A 288 16.12 -0.13 -8.23
CA GLU A 288 16.82 -0.68 -9.40
C GLU A 288 16.59 -2.19 -9.54
N ASN A 289 16.55 -2.92 -8.42
CA ASN A 289 16.45 -4.39 -8.42
C ASN A 289 15.01 -4.89 -8.26
N ARG A 290 14.20 -4.21 -7.45
CA ARG A 290 12.86 -4.64 -6.99
C ARG A 290 11.86 -3.49 -7.04
N LEU A 291 11.68 -2.93 -8.23
CA LEU A 291 10.70 -1.86 -8.49
C LEU A 291 9.29 -2.26 -8.02
N ASP A 292 8.92 -3.53 -8.13
CA ASP A 292 7.65 -4.09 -7.64
C ASP A 292 7.37 -3.75 -6.17
N LEU A 293 8.38 -3.88 -5.31
CA LEU A 293 8.26 -3.60 -3.88
C LEU A 293 8.15 -2.09 -3.59
N VAL A 294 8.91 -1.28 -4.34
CA VAL A 294 8.84 0.19 -4.23
C VAL A 294 7.47 0.72 -4.64
N LEU A 295 6.90 0.19 -5.73
CA LEU A 295 5.55 0.55 -6.18
C LEU A 295 4.50 0.22 -5.13
N VAL A 296 4.60 -0.93 -4.45
CA VAL A 296 3.72 -1.31 -3.35
C VAL A 296 3.81 -0.31 -2.19
N LEU A 297 5.02 0.13 -1.81
CA LEU A 297 5.20 1.15 -0.77
C LEU A 297 4.58 2.48 -1.17
N LYS A 298 4.88 3.00 -2.37
CA LYS A 298 4.32 4.26 -2.88
C LYS A 298 2.79 4.23 -2.93
N ASN A 299 2.22 3.11 -3.36
CA ASN A 299 0.78 2.89 -3.39
C ASN A 299 0.15 2.96 -2.00
N ASN A 300 0.70 2.22 -1.03
CA ASN A 300 0.18 2.21 0.34
C ASN A 300 0.38 3.55 1.06
N ALA A 301 1.50 4.24 0.84
CA ALA A 301 1.72 5.58 1.36
C ALA A 301 0.70 6.59 0.80
N SER A 302 0.38 6.49 -0.50
CA SER A 302 -0.64 7.35 -1.13
C SER A 302 -2.03 7.07 -0.55
N LYS A 303 -2.40 5.81 -0.36
CA LYS A 303 -3.66 5.41 0.31
C LYS A 303 -3.76 5.95 1.72
N LEU A 304 -2.67 5.89 2.49
CA LEU A 304 -2.63 6.43 3.85
C LEU A 304 -2.87 7.94 3.87
N LEU A 305 -2.24 8.72 2.97
CA LEU A 305 -2.50 10.17 2.90
C LEU A 305 -3.93 10.48 2.48
N LEU A 306 -4.53 9.70 1.57
CA LEU A 306 -5.94 9.82 1.21
C LEU A 306 -6.85 9.52 2.42
N ALA A 307 -6.57 8.46 3.18
CA ALA A 307 -7.33 8.10 4.39
C ALA A 307 -7.26 9.18 5.48
N ILE A 308 -6.13 9.88 5.62
CA ILE A 308 -5.97 11.01 6.56
C ILE A 308 -6.87 12.22 6.19
N MET A 309 -7.26 12.33 4.92
CA MET A 309 -8.12 13.40 4.40
C MET A 309 -9.56 12.96 4.15
N GLU A 310 -9.88 11.68 4.38
CA GLU A 310 -11.19 11.11 4.07
C GLU A 310 -12.30 11.75 4.91
N SER A 311 -13.43 12.06 4.26
CA SER A 311 -14.63 12.62 4.88
C SER A 311 -14.41 13.87 5.75
N ARG A 312 -13.47 14.76 5.37
CA ARG A 312 -13.20 16.02 6.08
C ARG A 312 -13.75 17.25 5.37
N HIS A 313 -14.30 18.18 6.15
CA HIS A 313 -14.75 19.49 5.68
C HIS A 313 -13.76 20.62 5.99
N ASP A 314 -12.91 20.43 6.99
CA ASP A 314 -11.82 21.36 7.32
C ASP A 314 -10.60 21.16 6.41
N SER A 315 -9.74 22.19 6.35
CA SER A 315 -8.49 22.16 5.59
C SER A 315 -7.27 21.83 6.44
N GLU A 316 -7.42 21.55 7.75
CA GLU A 316 -6.29 21.52 8.68
C GLU A 316 -5.28 20.41 8.32
N ASN A 317 -5.76 19.19 8.10
CA ASN A 317 -4.90 18.06 7.73
C ASN A 317 -4.27 18.27 6.35
N ALA A 318 -5.04 18.78 5.39
CA ALA A 318 -4.56 19.06 4.04
C ALA A 318 -3.45 20.13 4.04
N GLU A 319 -3.61 21.21 4.81
CA GLU A 319 -2.61 22.26 4.95
C GLU A 319 -1.32 21.73 5.58
N LYS A 320 -1.41 20.84 6.57
CA LYS A 320 -0.23 20.20 7.18
C LYS A 320 0.54 19.33 6.19
N ILE A 321 -0.16 18.55 5.37
CA ILE A 321 0.45 17.75 4.31
C ILE A 321 1.11 18.68 3.28
N LEU A 322 0.40 19.72 2.81
CA LEU A 322 0.88 20.67 1.81
C LEU A 322 2.07 21.50 2.28
N TYR A 323 2.18 21.78 3.58
CA TYR A 323 3.34 22.48 4.13
C TYR A 323 4.63 21.64 4.03
N LYS A 324 4.48 20.31 4.12
CA LYS A 324 5.60 19.34 4.11
C LYS A 324 5.88 18.77 2.72
N MET A 325 4.93 18.91 1.79
CA MET A 325 5.03 18.41 0.42
C MET A 325 5.34 19.54 -0.57
N ARG A 326 6.31 19.33 -1.45
CA ARG A 326 6.56 20.26 -2.57
C ARG A 326 5.67 19.90 -3.77
N PRO A 327 4.77 20.81 -4.22
CA PRO A 327 3.85 20.52 -5.31
C PRO A 327 4.51 20.07 -6.62
N THR A 328 5.69 20.62 -6.94
CA THR A 328 6.42 20.29 -8.17
C THR A 328 6.91 18.85 -8.15
N GLU A 329 7.47 18.39 -7.03
CA GLU A 329 8.00 17.03 -6.92
C GLU A 329 6.89 15.97 -7.02
N LEU A 330 5.70 16.28 -6.51
CA LEU A 330 4.54 15.41 -6.66
C LEU A 330 4.13 15.24 -8.13
N VAL A 331 4.18 16.33 -8.89
CA VAL A 331 3.88 16.34 -10.34
C VAL A 331 4.97 15.59 -11.13
N ASP A 332 6.23 15.76 -10.76
CA ASP A 332 7.33 15.06 -11.41
C ASP A 332 7.21 13.54 -11.22
N VAL A 333 6.92 13.08 -10.00
CA VAL A 333 6.79 11.65 -9.68
C VAL A 333 5.61 10.99 -10.39
N MET A 334 4.46 11.67 -10.51
CA MET A 334 3.31 11.10 -11.25
C MET A 334 3.57 11.03 -12.77
N LYS A 335 4.36 11.96 -13.31
CA LYS A 335 4.80 11.95 -14.72
C LYS A 335 5.81 10.83 -14.97
N GLU A 336 6.78 10.67 -14.07
CA GLU A 336 7.76 9.58 -14.11
C GLU A 336 7.09 8.20 -14.04
N ALA A 337 6.12 8.03 -13.12
CA ALA A 337 5.35 6.78 -13.03
C ALA A 337 4.54 6.48 -14.30
N PHE A 338 4.10 7.51 -15.03
CA PHE A 338 3.40 7.36 -16.30
C PHE A 338 4.35 6.85 -17.39
N THR A 339 5.54 7.44 -17.51
CA THR A 339 6.54 7.06 -18.52
C THR A 339 7.09 5.66 -18.27
N GLN A 340 7.39 5.31 -17.02
CA GLN A 340 7.82 3.95 -16.63
C GLN A 340 6.77 2.89 -17.00
N GLY A 341 5.48 3.23 -16.89
CA GLY A 341 4.41 2.31 -17.28
C GLY A 341 4.22 2.18 -18.79
N TYR A 342 4.68 3.15 -19.60
CA TYR A 342 4.68 3.04 -21.07
C TYR A 342 5.72 2.02 -21.54
N GLU A 343 6.92 2.07 -20.95
CA GLU A 343 8.01 1.13 -21.23
C GLU A 343 7.66 -0.32 -20.81
N ALA A 344 6.90 -0.48 -19.72
CA ALA A 344 6.48 -1.80 -19.22
C ALA A 344 5.27 -2.42 -19.99
N GLU A 345 4.55 -1.64 -20.80
CA GLU A 345 3.37 -2.12 -21.54
C GLU A 345 3.72 -2.87 -22.84
N GLU A 346 4.96 -2.78 -23.33
CA GLU A 346 5.41 -3.53 -24.50
C GLU A 346 5.63 -5.04 -24.23
N ASP A 347 5.73 -5.46 -22.96
CA ASP A 347 6.19 -6.82 -22.62
C ASP A 347 5.19 -7.76 -21.93
N MET A 348 3.99 -7.33 -21.48
CA MET A 348 3.19 -8.20 -20.59
C MET A 348 1.67 -8.15 -20.84
N ASP A 349 1.20 -8.97 -21.79
CA ASP A 349 -0.20 -9.38 -21.91
C ASP A 349 -0.61 -10.48 -20.89
N ASN A 350 0.25 -10.80 -19.91
CA ASN A 350 0.07 -11.95 -19.01
C ASN A 350 0.66 -11.81 -17.59
N ALA A 351 0.66 -10.61 -16.99
CA ALA A 351 0.84 -10.47 -15.53
C ALA A 351 -0.52 -10.28 -14.85
N GLY A 352 -0.77 -11.01 -13.76
CA GLY A 352 -1.97 -10.89 -12.92
C GLY A 352 -2.06 -9.56 -12.17
N GLU A 353 -2.66 -9.57 -10.97
CA GLU A 353 -2.93 -8.42 -10.07
C GLU A 353 -1.69 -7.68 -9.53
N GLN A 354 -0.60 -7.58 -10.30
CA GLN A 354 0.56 -6.78 -9.93
C GLN A 354 0.25 -5.29 -10.12
N ILE A 355 0.64 -4.48 -9.14
CA ILE A 355 0.47 -3.03 -9.15
C ILE A 355 1.37 -2.43 -10.24
N LYS A 356 0.78 -1.75 -11.22
CA LYS A 356 1.54 -1.13 -12.31
C LYS A 356 2.01 0.28 -11.91
N PRO A 357 3.12 0.79 -12.48
CA PRO A 357 3.56 2.17 -12.29
C PRO A 357 2.44 3.19 -12.56
N ARG A 358 1.65 3.00 -13.62
CA ARG A 358 0.51 3.87 -13.93
C ARG A 358 -0.57 3.90 -12.85
N ASP A 359 -0.84 2.77 -12.19
CA ASP A 359 -1.83 2.72 -11.11
C ASP A 359 -1.35 3.53 -9.90
N VAL A 360 -0.05 3.44 -9.58
CA VAL A 360 0.59 4.25 -8.54
C VAL A 360 0.56 5.73 -8.90
N GLY A 361 0.93 6.08 -10.13
CA GLY A 361 0.88 7.45 -10.63
C GLY A 361 -0.52 8.06 -10.59
N HIS A 362 -1.56 7.26 -10.92
CA HIS A 362 -2.95 7.70 -10.83
C HIS A 362 -3.38 7.91 -9.37
N ASN A 363 -3.00 7.02 -8.45
CA ASN A 363 -3.30 7.22 -7.02
C ASN A 363 -2.64 8.48 -6.46
N ILE A 364 -1.40 8.78 -6.89
CA ILE A 364 -0.72 10.04 -6.56
C ILE A 364 -1.46 11.24 -7.18
N TYR A 365 -1.95 11.12 -8.42
CA TYR A 365 -2.77 12.16 -9.06
C TYR A 365 -4.07 12.43 -8.29
N ILE A 366 -4.77 11.40 -7.81
CA ILE A 366 -5.99 11.57 -7.00
C ILE A 366 -5.67 12.30 -5.69
N LEU A 367 -4.58 11.92 -5.02
CA LEU A 367 -4.08 12.62 -3.84
C LEU A 367 -3.81 14.10 -4.14
N ALA A 368 -3.07 14.38 -5.22
CA ALA A 368 -2.76 15.74 -5.66
C ALA A 368 -4.04 16.53 -5.97
N HIS A 369 -5.01 15.91 -6.64
CA HIS A 369 -6.29 16.50 -6.99
C HIS A 369 -7.11 16.89 -5.76
N GLN A 370 -7.14 16.03 -4.73
CA GLN A 370 -7.81 16.34 -3.46
C GLN A 370 -7.10 17.49 -2.72
N LEU A 371 -5.77 17.47 -2.65
CA LEU A 371 -4.98 18.53 -2.02
C LEU A 371 -5.08 19.86 -2.78
N ALA A 372 -5.22 19.85 -4.10
CA ALA A 372 -5.32 21.04 -4.94
C ALA A 372 -6.55 21.91 -4.62
N ARG A 373 -7.57 21.35 -3.97
CA ARG A 373 -8.72 22.12 -3.44
C ARG A 373 -8.30 23.18 -2.41
N HIS A 374 -7.18 22.94 -1.74
CA HIS A 374 -6.65 23.79 -0.68
C HIS A 374 -5.37 24.55 -1.09
N ASN A 375 -4.84 24.31 -2.31
CA ASN A 375 -3.62 24.96 -2.78
C ASN A 375 -3.71 25.38 -4.26
N LYS A 376 -3.73 26.70 -4.49
CA LYS A 376 -3.83 27.29 -5.84
C LYS A 376 -2.63 26.97 -6.74
N ILE A 377 -1.43 26.84 -6.18
CA ILE A 377 -0.20 26.53 -6.94
C ILE A 377 -0.29 25.10 -7.48
N LEU A 378 -0.67 24.15 -6.63
CA LEU A 378 -0.89 22.77 -7.04
C LEU A 378 -2.03 22.66 -8.05
N GLN A 379 -3.12 23.40 -7.85
CA GLN A 379 -4.24 23.46 -8.81
C GLN A 379 -3.80 23.95 -10.20
N GLN A 380 -2.89 24.94 -10.26
CA GLN A 380 -2.34 25.40 -11.54
C GLN A 380 -1.39 24.37 -12.16
N SER A 381 -0.59 23.68 -11.33
CA SER A 381 0.40 22.69 -11.78
C SER A 381 -0.26 21.40 -12.33
N LEU A 382 -1.47 21.08 -11.89
CA LEU A 382 -2.25 19.93 -12.38
C LEU A 382 -3.07 20.23 -13.64
N ARG A 383 -3.19 21.50 -14.06
CA ARG A 383 -3.90 21.84 -15.30
C ARG A 383 -3.03 21.46 -16.49
N PRO A 384 -3.50 20.60 -17.40
CA PRO A 384 -2.76 20.32 -18.63
C PRO A 384 -2.64 21.62 -19.44
N SER A 385 -1.43 21.95 -19.87
CA SER A 385 -1.17 23.18 -20.63
C SER A 385 -1.89 23.12 -21.97
N LEU A 386 -2.83 24.04 -22.18
CA LEU A 386 -3.50 24.22 -23.48
C LEU A 386 -2.52 24.88 -24.48
N GLY A 387 -1.61 24.07 -25.01
CA GLY A 387 -0.77 24.42 -26.17
C GLY A 387 0.67 24.79 -25.84
N LEU A 388 1.59 23.92 -26.26
CA LEU A 388 2.86 24.18 -26.98
C LEU A 388 3.91 23.05 -26.73
N ASP A 389 3.78 22.27 -25.66
CA ASP A 389 4.59 21.06 -25.36
C ASP A 389 3.63 19.86 -25.12
N ASN A 390 3.05 19.30 -26.20
CA ASN A 390 2.03 18.24 -26.09
C ASN A 390 2.56 16.94 -25.43
N ASP A 391 3.85 16.67 -25.53
CA ASP A 391 4.43 15.41 -25.02
C ASP A 391 4.69 15.44 -23.51
N LYS A 392 4.87 16.62 -22.89
CA LYS A 392 5.18 16.73 -21.45
C LYS A 392 3.97 16.68 -20.53
N ASP A 393 2.77 16.88 -21.06
CA ASP A 393 1.52 16.93 -20.29
C ASP A 393 0.55 15.79 -20.65
N GLU A 394 0.99 14.81 -21.46
CA GLU A 394 0.19 13.63 -21.80
C GLU A 394 -0.25 12.85 -20.55
N ALA A 395 0.66 12.66 -19.59
CA ALA A 395 0.38 11.99 -18.32
C ALA A 395 -0.77 12.67 -17.54
N LEU A 396 -0.74 14.00 -17.43
CA LEU A 396 -1.77 14.76 -16.72
C LEU A 396 -3.11 14.70 -17.45
N CYS A 397 -3.10 14.79 -18.79
CA CYS A 397 -4.29 14.59 -19.62
C CYS A 397 -4.89 13.20 -19.42
N TYR A 398 -4.05 12.16 -19.39
CA TYR A 398 -4.47 10.79 -19.17
C TYR A 398 -5.13 10.62 -17.80
N TYR A 399 -4.48 11.03 -16.71
CA TYR A 399 -5.05 10.88 -15.37
C TYR A 399 -6.33 11.70 -15.20
N ALA A 400 -6.39 12.92 -15.75
CA ALA A 400 -7.60 13.75 -15.72
C ALA A 400 -8.77 13.08 -16.43
N LYS A 401 -8.54 12.47 -17.61
CA LYS A 401 -9.58 11.77 -18.39
C LYS A 401 -10.12 10.54 -17.67
N HIS A 402 -9.28 9.85 -16.90
CA HIS A 402 -9.62 8.62 -16.19
C HIS A 402 -9.94 8.85 -14.71
N THR A 403 -10.14 10.09 -14.27
CA THR A 403 -10.56 10.41 -12.91
C THR A 403 -12.00 10.89 -12.92
N ALA A 404 -12.83 10.31 -12.06
CA ALA A 404 -14.20 10.73 -11.86
C ALA A 404 -14.41 11.19 -10.41
N GLN A 405 -15.42 12.05 -10.23
CA GLN A 405 -15.85 12.55 -8.94
C GLN A 405 -17.35 12.31 -8.78
N ILE A 406 -17.75 11.83 -7.61
CA ILE A 406 -19.15 11.65 -7.22
C ILE A 406 -19.41 12.26 -5.86
N GLU A 407 -20.65 12.70 -5.63
CA GLU A 407 -21.12 13.19 -4.33
C GLU A 407 -22.05 12.13 -3.72
N ILE A 408 -21.78 11.75 -2.47
CA ILE A 408 -22.55 10.74 -1.74
C ILE A 408 -23.07 11.35 -0.45
N VAL A 409 -24.34 11.10 -0.14
CA VAL A 409 -24.92 11.42 1.16
C VAL A 409 -24.79 10.21 2.07
N ARG A 410 -24.08 10.35 3.19
CA ARG A 410 -23.88 9.31 4.21
C ARG A 410 -25.11 9.19 5.13
N HIS A 411 -25.11 8.17 6.00
CA HIS A 411 -26.23 7.87 6.90
C HIS A 411 -26.52 8.99 7.92
N ASP A 412 -25.50 9.78 8.27
CA ASP A 412 -25.57 10.97 9.12
C ASP A 412 -26.04 12.23 8.37
N ARG A 413 -26.44 12.09 7.10
CA ARG A 413 -26.85 13.16 6.18
C ARG A 413 -25.73 14.15 5.82
N SER A 414 -24.48 13.80 6.09
CA SER A 414 -23.34 14.55 5.56
C SER A 414 -23.16 14.26 4.06
N MET A 415 -22.74 15.27 3.31
CA MET A 415 -22.39 15.12 1.89
C MET A 415 -20.88 14.99 1.77
N GLU A 416 -20.42 13.94 1.11
CA GLU A 416 -19.02 13.67 0.86
C GLU A 416 -18.74 13.64 -0.64
N GLN A 417 -17.56 14.11 -1.04
CA GLN A 417 -17.08 14.01 -2.41
C GLN A 417 -16.02 12.93 -2.50
N ILE A 418 -16.24 11.92 -3.34
CA ILE A 418 -15.31 10.82 -3.56
C ILE A 418 -14.71 10.96 -4.96
N VAL A 419 -13.39 10.89 -5.04
CA VAL A 419 -12.63 10.89 -6.29
C VAL A 419 -12.03 9.51 -6.48
N PHE A 420 -12.23 8.92 -7.66
CA PHE A 420 -11.80 7.54 -7.93
C PHE A 420 -11.37 7.38 -9.40
N PRO A 421 -10.51 6.38 -9.70
CA PRO A 421 -10.15 6.06 -11.08
C PRO A 421 -11.31 5.37 -11.78
N VAL A 422 -11.63 5.81 -12.99
CA VAL A 422 -12.67 5.20 -13.83
C VAL A 422 -12.19 3.81 -14.27
N PRO A 423 -12.92 2.73 -13.94
CA PRO A 423 -12.52 1.40 -14.34
C PRO A 423 -12.43 1.27 -15.88
N ASN A 424 -11.38 0.63 -16.39
CA ASN A 424 -11.14 0.49 -17.84
C ASN A 424 -12.31 -0.18 -18.60
N ILE A 425 -13.14 -0.97 -17.91
CA ILE A 425 -14.34 -1.57 -18.53
C ILE A 425 -15.37 -0.52 -18.98
N CYS A 426 -15.40 0.64 -18.34
CA CYS A 426 -16.33 1.72 -18.65
C CYS A 426 -16.03 2.41 -20.00
N GLU A 427 -14.80 2.30 -20.53
CA GLU A 427 -14.44 2.80 -21.86
C GLU A 427 -15.19 2.10 -23.01
N TYR A 428 -15.74 0.92 -22.72
CA TYR A 428 -16.43 0.09 -23.72
C TYR A 428 -17.93 0.40 -23.80
N LEU A 429 -18.43 1.37 -23.04
CA LEU A 429 -19.81 1.83 -23.14
C LEU A 429 -20.00 2.69 -24.41
N THR A 430 -21.01 2.38 -25.21
CA THR A 430 -21.29 3.10 -26.46
C THR A 430 -22.02 4.44 -26.23
N GLU A 431 -21.75 5.43 -27.09
CA GLU A 431 -22.48 6.71 -27.05
C GLU A 431 -23.97 6.56 -27.36
N GLU A 432 -24.34 5.56 -28.19
CA GLU A 432 -25.73 5.23 -28.46
C GLU A 432 -26.46 4.79 -27.19
N SER A 433 -25.86 3.89 -26.40
CA SER A 433 -26.44 3.47 -25.12
C SER A 433 -26.49 4.61 -24.09
N LYS A 434 -25.49 5.51 -24.06
CA LYS A 434 -25.54 6.71 -23.21
C LYS A 434 -26.73 7.61 -23.58
N ASN A 435 -26.92 7.87 -24.87
CA ASN A 435 -28.03 8.69 -25.36
C ASN A 435 -29.39 8.02 -25.13
N ARG A 436 -29.47 6.69 -25.29
CA ARG A 436 -30.67 5.91 -24.97
C ARG A 436 -31.03 6.08 -23.51
N VAL A 437 -30.13 5.75 -22.58
CA VAL A 437 -30.37 5.89 -21.13
C VAL A 437 -30.78 7.32 -20.79
N PHE A 438 -30.06 8.32 -21.31
CA PHE A 438 -30.37 9.73 -21.05
C PHE A 438 -31.80 10.13 -21.44
N THR A 439 -32.29 9.62 -22.58
CA THR A 439 -33.62 9.98 -23.12
C THR A 439 -34.75 9.10 -22.61
N THR A 440 -34.51 7.81 -22.37
CA THR A 440 -35.56 6.84 -22.00
C THR A 440 -35.75 6.67 -20.50
N THR A 441 -34.84 7.17 -19.64
CA THR A 441 -34.99 6.99 -18.19
C THR A 441 -36.21 7.75 -17.66
N GLU A 442 -37.12 7.00 -17.04
CA GLU A 442 -38.41 7.47 -16.51
C GLU A 442 -38.27 8.03 -15.08
N ARG A 443 -39.26 8.82 -14.67
CA ARG A 443 -39.34 9.35 -13.30
C ARG A 443 -40.26 8.45 -12.49
N ASP A 444 -39.84 8.17 -11.25
CA ASP A 444 -40.69 7.48 -10.27
C ASP A 444 -41.79 8.41 -9.71
N ASP A 445 -42.61 7.86 -8.80
CA ASP A 445 -43.70 8.58 -8.13
C ASP A 445 -43.22 9.79 -7.32
N GLN A 446 -41.93 9.84 -6.95
CA GLN A 446 -41.30 10.95 -6.25
C GLN A 446 -40.65 11.97 -7.21
N GLY A 447 -40.74 11.74 -8.52
CA GLY A 447 -40.15 12.58 -9.55
C GLY A 447 -38.66 12.33 -9.81
N SER A 448 -38.07 11.29 -9.21
CA SER A 448 -36.65 10.93 -9.34
C SER A 448 -36.43 9.96 -10.49
N LYS A 449 -35.33 10.15 -11.24
CA LYS A 449 -34.89 9.22 -12.30
C LYS A 449 -33.95 8.11 -11.81
N VAL A 450 -33.61 8.13 -10.52
CA VAL A 450 -32.52 7.32 -9.97
C VAL A 450 -32.85 5.84 -9.98
N ASN A 451 -34.10 5.48 -9.63
CA ASN A 451 -34.51 4.08 -9.53
C ASN A 451 -34.40 3.35 -10.88
N ASP A 452 -35.05 3.90 -11.91
CA ASP A 452 -35.02 3.31 -13.26
C ASP A 452 -33.60 3.29 -13.85
N PHE A 453 -32.79 4.32 -13.59
CA PHE A 453 -31.38 4.32 -13.98
C PHE A 453 -30.59 3.13 -13.37
N PHE A 454 -30.78 2.84 -12.08
CA PHE A 454 -30.11 1.72 -11.43
C PHE A 454 -30.59 0.36 -11.93
N GLN A 455 -31.87 0.22 -12.32
CA GLN A 455 -32.38 -1.03 -12.90
C GLN A 455 -31.71 -1.37 -14.24
N GLN A 456 -31.22 -0.36 -14.97
CA GLN A 456 -30.53 -0.56 -16.24
C GLN A 456 -29.04 -0.94 -16.07
N PHE A 457 -28.49 -0.88 -14.85
CA PHE A 457 -27.06 -1.11 -14.58
C PHE A 457 -26.55 -2.44 -15.12
N ASP A 458 -27.23 -3.55 -14.82
CA ASP A 458 -26.77 -4.89 -15.24
C ASP A 458 -26.70 -5.01 -16.76
N ASN A 459 -27.66 -4.41 -17.48
CA ASN A 459 -27.68 -4.41 -18.94
C ASN A 459 -26.49 -3.62 -19.51
N LEU A 460 -26.22 -2.43 -18.96
CA LEU A 460 -25.08 -1.60 -19.37
C LEU A 460 -23.74 -2.28 -19.06
N TYR A 461 -23.61 -2.89 -17.89
CA TYR A 461 -22.40 -3.61 -17.50
C TYR A 461 -22.15 -4.83 -18.40
N ASN A 462 -23.20 -5.59 -18.71
CA ASN A 462 -23.12 -6.70 -19.65
C ASN A 462 -22.76 -6.24 -21.06
N GLU A 463 -23.31 -5.11 -21.53
CA GLU A 463 -22.92 -4.49 -22.80
C GLU A 463 -21.42 -4.17 -22.83
N MET A 464 -20.89 -3.50 -21.80
CA MET A 464 -19.46 -3.18 -21.72
C MET A 464 -18.58 -4.43 -21.78
N ARG A 465 -18.95 -5.50 -21.05
CA ARG A 465 -18.23 -6.79 -21.09
C ARG A 465 -18.26 -7.42 -22.48
N TRP A 466 -19.40 -7.38 -23.16
CA TRP A 466 -19.54 -7.87 -24.52
C TRP A 466 -18.74 -7.04 -25.53
N GLN A 467 -18.77 -5.72 -25.43
CA GLN A 467 -17.98 -4.81 -26.27
C GLN A 467 -16.48 -5.06 -26.11
N LYS A 468 -16.00 -5.25 -24.88
CA LYS A 468 -14.60 -5.65 -24.62
C LYS A 468 -14.26 -6.98 -25.30
N LYS A 469 -15.17 -7.97 -25.25
CA LYS A 469 -14.97 -9.28 -25.89
C LYS A 469 -14.99 -9.19 -27.42
N ILE A 470 -15.90 -8.43 -28.00
CA ILE A 470 -16.04 -8.26 -29.45
C ILE A 470 -14.82 -7.54 -30.04
N ARG A 471 -14.30 -6.52 -29.36
CA ARG A 471 -13.10 -5.79 -29.83
C ARG A 471 -11.85 -6.65 -29.92
N LYS A 472 -11.78 -7.79 -29.22
CA LYS A 472 -10.71 -8.79 -29.40
C LYS A 472 -10.72 -9.41 -30.80
N ASN A 473 -11.88 -9.48 -31.46
CA ASN A 473 -12.02 -9.98 -32.83
C ASN A 473 -12.31 -8.83 -33.80
N LYS A 474 -11.26 -8.38 -34.52
CA LYS A 474 -11.33 -7.23 -35.43
C LYS A 474 -12.41 -7.37 -36.52
N ALA A 475 -12.66 -8.58 -37.02
CA ALA A 475 -13.67 -8.82 -38.05
C ALA A 475 -15.09 -8.62 -37.52
N LEU A 476 -15.42 -9.24 -36.38
CA LEU A 476 -16.73 -9.11 -35.74
C LEU A 476 -16.99 -7.66 -35.29
N PHE A 477 -15.97 -6.99 -34.75
CA PHE A 477 -16.09 -5.59 -34.37
C PHE A 477 -16.39 -4.69 -35.57
N TRP A 478 -15.73 -4.94 -36.71
CA TRP A 478 -15.99 -4.18 -37.94
C TRP A 478 -17.44 -4.33 -38.42
N PHE A 479 -17.96 -5.56 -38.46
CA PHE A 479 -19.38 -5.80 -38.80
C PHE A 479 -20.33 -5.12 -37.83
N SER A 480 -20.09 -5.25 -36.51
CA SER A 480 -20.94 -4.66 -35.48
C SER A 480 -20.94 -3.13 -35.51
N ARG A 481 -19.82 -2.49 -35.81
CA ARG A 481 -19.72 -1.02 -35.85
C ARG A 481 -20.57 -0.39 -36.95
N HIS A 482 -20.80 -1.12 -38.04
CA HIS A 482 -21.53 -0.64 -39.20
C HIS A 482 -22.99 -1.13 -39.24
N PHE A 483 -23.57 -1.52 -38.10
CA PHE A 483 -24.93 -2.08 -38.02
C PHE A 483 -26.01 -1.19 -38.66
N SER A 484 -25.96 0.12 -38.45
CA SER A 484 -26.90 1.09 -39.05
C SER A 484 -26.79 1.18 -40.58
N LEU A 485 -25.60 0.98 -41.14
CA LEU A 485 -25.40 0.93 -42.60
C LEU A 485 -26.03 -0.32 -43.20
N TRP A 486 -25.87 -1.48 -42.56
CA TRP A 486 -26.51 -2.73 -42.99
C TRP A 486 -28.04 -2.62 -42.97
N GLY A 487 -28.61 -2.02 -41.92
CA GLY A 487 -30.03 -1.74 -41.85
C GLY A 487 -30.52 -0.82 -42.98
N SER A 488 -29.77 0.24 -43.27
CA SER A 488 -30.07 1.18 -44.35
C SER A 488 -30.00 0.49 -45.73
N ILE A 489 -28.95 -0.28 -46.00
CA ILE A 489 -28.79 -1.02 -47.27
C ILE A 489 -29.95 -2.00 -47.46
N SER A 490 -30.30 -2.76 -46.43
CA SER A 490 -31.42 -3.71 -46.48
C SER A 490 -32.74 -2.99 -46.76
N PHE A 491 -32.97 -1.84 -46.14
CA PHE A 491 -34.17 -1.04 -46.35
C PHE A 491 -34.27 -0.51 -47.79
N TYR A 492 -33.20 0.11 -48.31
CA TYR A 492 -33.19 0.62 -49.68
C TYR A 492 -33.35 -0.49 -50.72
N LEU A 493 -32.71 -1.64 -50.50
CA LEU A 493 -32.84 -2.80 -51.39
C LEU A 493 -34.26 -3.36 -51.39
N ALA A 494 -34.90 -3.45 -50.22
CA ALA A 494 -36.30 -3.84 -50.12
C ALA A 494 -37.23 -2.85 -50.83
N CYS A 495 -37.01 -1.55 -50.70
CA CYS A 495 -37.78 -0.52 -51.41
C CYS A 495 -37.62 -0.66 -52.94
N VAL A 496 -36.39 -0.85 -53.44
CA VAL A 496 -36.13 -1.05 -54.87
C VAL A 496 -36.82 -2.30 -55.38
N LEU A 497 -36.73 -3.42 -54.65
CA LEU A 497 -37.42 -4.66 -55.02
C LEU A 497 -38.94 -4.47 -55.06
N ASN A 498 -39.52 -3.86 -54.02
CA ASN A 498 -40.97 -3.64 -53.95
C ASN A 498 -41.47 -2.68 -55.04
N LEU A 499 -40.71 -1.63 -55.37
CA LEU A 499 -41.02 -0.74 -56.49
C LEU A 499 -40.93 -1.48 -57.84
N THR A 500 -39.94 -2.35 -58.00
CA THR A 500 -39.78 -3.16 -59.22
C THR A 500 -40.96 -4.12 -59.38
N VAL A 501 -41.33 -4.83 -58.31
CA VAL A 501 -42.51 -5.72 -58.32
C VAL A 501 -43.78 -4.93 -58.59
N GLY A 502 -43.98 -3.78 -57.92
CA GLY A 502 -45.15 -2.93 -58.15
C GLY A 502 -45.25 -2.36 -59.56
N ALA A 503 -44.12 -2.10 -60.23
CA ALA A 503 -44.09 -1.59 -61.59
C ALA A 503 -44.31 -2.67 -62.66
N PHE A 504 -43.87 -3.90 -62.42
CA PHE A 504 -43.80 -4.97 -63.44
C PHE A 504 -44.72 -6.18 -63.15
N TYR A 505 -45.62 -6.10 -62.16
CA TYR A 505 -46.55 -7.19 -61.81
C TYR A 505 -48.03 -6.85 -62.10
N PRO A 506 -48.85 -7.81 -62.61
CA PRO A 506 -48.45 -9.08 -63.19
C PRO A 506 -47.94 -8.84 -64.61
N PHE A 507 -46.77 -9.41 -64.93
CA PHE A 507 -46.07 -9.28 -66.22
C PHE A 507 -47.01 -9.01 -67.41
N GLY A 508 -47.00 -7.77 -67.90
CA GLY A 508 -47.61 -7.29 -69.13
C GLY A 508 -46.56 -6.67 -70.03
#